data_AF-A0A7S0Q503-F1
#
_entry.id   AF-A0A7S0Q503-F1
#
_cell.length_a   1.000
_cell.length_b   1.000
_cell.length_c   1.000
_cell.angle_alpha   90.00
_cell.angle_beta   90.00
_cell.angle_gamma   90.00
#
_symmetry.space_group_name_H-M   'P 1'
#
loop_
_entity.id
_entity.type
_entity.pdbx_description
1 polymer ?
#
loop_
_entity_poly.entity_id
_entity_poly.type
_entity_poly.pdbx_seq_one_letter_code
_entity_poly.pdbx_strand_id
1 'polypeptide(L)'
;RALNMVNMYKYGFAALVQLEFEGLELHCEPDELIGLPKPAGFAHHLLPLLGLSWPAQTCPLESGEQVISQLNAHELSTAHNCLALAILIAAYRSLAYLALRRRFRSPLR
;
A
#
# COMPACT_ATOMS: atom_id res chain seq x y z
N ARG A 1 3.05 -15.84 11.83
CA ARG A 1 4.14 -15.48 10.88
C ARG A 1 4.13 -16.35 9.62
N ALA A 2 4.18 -17.68 9.71
CA ALA A 2 4.19 -18.55 8.52
C ALA A 2 2.98 -18.38 7.57
N LEU A 3 1.76 -18.19 8.11
CA LEU A 3 0.55 -17.98 7.30
C LEU A 3 0.63 -16.72 6.40
N ASN A 4 1.35 -15.67 6.82
CA ASN A 4 1.55 -14.48 6.00
C ASN A 4 2.59 -14.68 4.90
N MET A 5 3.48 -15.68 5.00
CA MET A 5 4.50 -15.97 4.00
C MET A 5 3.96 -16.79 2.82
N VAL A 6 2.83 -17.49 2.98
CA VAL A 6 2.21 -18.28 1.90
C VAL A 6 1.04 -17.53 1.25
N ASN A 7 0.76 -16.31 1.71
CA ASN A 7 -0.32 -15.48 1.20
C ASN A 7 0.09 -14.81 -0.12
N MET A 8 -0.43 -15.30 -1.25
CA MET A 8 -0.15 -14.73 -2.58
C MET A 8 -0.63 -13.27 -2.69
N TYR A 9 -1.72 -12.90 -2.01
CA TYR A 9 -2.23 -11.53 -2.02
C TYR A 9 -1.25 -10.54 -1.40
N LYS A 10 -0.47 -10.96 -0.39
CA LYS A 10 0.55 -10.11 0.24
C LYS A 10 1.56 -9.64 -0.80
N TYR A 11 2.15 -10.57 -1.55
CA TYR A 11 3.20 -10.27 -2.52
C TYR A 11 2.64 -9.52 -3.74
N GLY A 12 1.44 -9.88 -4.20
CA GLY A 12 0.78 -9.17 -5.32
C GLY A 12 0.43 -7.73 -4.97
N PHE A 13 -0.18 -7.51 -3.80
CA PHE A 13 -0.51 -6.18 -3.32
C PHE A 13 0.75 -5.32 -3.14
N ALA A 14 1.79 -5.85 -2.47
CA ALA A 14 3.02 -5.11 -2.26
C ALA A 14 3.71 -4.72 -3.59
N ALA A 15 3.75 -5.63 -4.57
CA ALA A 15 4.32 -5.32 -5.89
C ALA A 15 3.54 -4.23 -6.62
N LEU A 16 2.20 -4.28 -6.59
CA LEU A 16 1.35 -3.28 -7.25
C LEU A 16 1.48 -1.91 -6.58
N VAL A 17 1.46 -1.87 -5.24
CA VAL A 17 1.61 -0.62 -4.47
C VAL A 17 2.97 0.02 -4.75
N GLN A 18 4.05 -0.76 -4.82
CA GLN A 18 5.35 -0.23 -5.19
C GLN A 18 5.36 0.31 -6.63
N LEU A 19 4.85 -0.45 -7.60
CA LEU A 19 4.80 0.00 -8.99
C LEU A 19 3.96 1.26 -9.20
N GLU A 20 2.87 1.41 -8.47
CA GLU A 20 1.96 2.54 -8.61
C GLU A 20 2.52 3.80 -7.93
N PHE A 21 3.09 3.67 -6.72
CA PHE A 21 3.41 4.82 -5.87
C PHE A 21 4.89 5.18 -5.81
N GLU A 22 5.81 4.34 -6.29
CA GLU A 22 7.25 4.64 -6.24
C GLU A 22 7.59 5.87 -7.08
N GLY A 23 8.20 6.88 -6.45
CA GLY A 23 8.58 8.13 -7.11
C GLY A 23 7.44 9.10 -7.40
N LEU A 24 6.24 8.86 -6.87
CA LEU A 24 5.12 9.81 -7.00
C LEU A 24 5.18 10.90 -5.91
N GLU A 25 5.00 12.15 -6.32
CA GLU A 25 4.66 13.25 -5.43
C GLU A 25 3.13 13.36 -5.33
N LEU A 26 2.62 13.47 -4.11
CA LEU A 26 1.19 13.55 -3.84
C LEU A 26 0.83 14.97 -3.40
N HIS A 27 -0.29 15.46 -3.90
CA HIS A 27 -0.82 16.77 -3.54
C HIS A 27 -2.17 16.59 -2.85
N CYS A 28 -2.32 17.19 -1.67
CA CYS A 28 -3.58 17.19 -0.95
C CYS A 28 -4.51 18.29 -1.48
N GLU A 29 -5.79 17.96 -1.63
CA GLU A 29 -6.82 18.97 -1.82
C GLU A 29 -7.09 19.74 -0.50
N PRO A 30 -7.64 20.97 -0.56
CA PRO A 30 -7.80 21.82 0.63
C PRO A 30 -8.66 21.22 1.76
N ASP A 31 -9.54 20.29 1.43
CA ASP A 31 -10.40 19.54 2.34
C ASP A 31 -9.74 18.27 2.92
N GLU A 32 -8.65 17.80 2.33
CA GLU A 32 -7.85 16.66 2.82
C GLU A 32 -6.76 17.09 3.82
N LEU A 33 -6.55 18.40 3.97
CA LEU A 33 -5.56 18.98 4.86
C LEU A 33 -5.94 18.79 6.34
N ILE A 34 -4.98 18.29 7.12
CA ILE A 34 -5.15 18.16 8.57
C ILE A 34 -4.84 19.51 9.23
N GLY A 35 -5.80 20.01 10.01
CA GLY A 35 -5.68 21.25 10.79
C GLY A 35 -6.99 22.02 10.86
N LEU A 36 -6.95 23.17 11.54
CA LEU A 36 -8.09 24.08 11.56
C LEU A 36 -8.27 24.69 10.15
N PRO A 37 -9.47 24.60 9.53
CA PRO A 37 -9.69 25.20 8.23
C PRO A 37 -9.47 26.71 8.33
N LYS A 38 -8.79 27.28 7.32
CA LYS A 38 -8.59 28.74 7.29
C LYS A 38 -9.95 29.45 7.33
N PRO A 39 -10.09 30.53 8.12
CA PRO A 39 -11.36 31.23 8.21
C PRO A 39 -11.66 31.90 6.88
N ALA A 40 -12.90 31.75 6.40
CA ALA A 40 -13.33 32.32 5.13
C ALA A 40 -13.56 33.84 5.25
N GLY A 41 -13.33 34.58 4.15
CA GLY A 41 -13.68 35.99 4.02
C GLY A 41 -12.83 36.95 4.86
N PHE A 42 -13.47 37.95 5.47
CA PHE A 42 -12.81 39.09 6.12
C PHE A 42 -11.99 38.71 7.37
N ALA A 43 -12.34 37.61 8.02
CA ALA A 43 -11.61 37.08 9.17
C ALA A 43 -10.16 36.66 8.82
N HIS A 44 -9.89 36.25 7.58
CA HIS A 44 -8.54 35.94 7.12
C HIS A 44 -7.62 37.18 7.10
N HIS A 45 -8.17 38.35 6.76
CA HIS A 45 -7.41 39.59 6.66
C HIS A 45 -7.19 40.28 8.01
N LEU A 46 -8.03 39.99 9.01
CA LEU A 46 -7.88 40.54 10.37
C LEU A 46 -6.76 39.86 11.17
N LEU A 47 -6.47 38.59 10.89
CA LEU A 47 -5.40 37.82 11.55
C LEU A 47 -4.02 38.51 11.50
N PRO A 48 -3.49 38.88 10.31
CA PRO A 48 -2.20 39.58 10.24
C PRO A 48 -2.24 40.98 10.85
N LEU A 49 -3.38 41.68 10.83
CA LEU A 49 -3.56 42.98 11.48
C LEU A 49 -3.51 42.90 13.01
N LEU A 50 -3.90 41.74 13.57
CA LEU A 50 -3.83 41.44 15.00
C LEU A 50 -2.49 40.79 15.41
N GLY A 51 -1.55 40.62 14.47
CA GLY A 51 -0.27 39.96 14.72
C GLY A 51 -0.38 38.45 14.96
N LEU A 52 -1.50 37.83 14.57
CA LEU A 52 -1.77 36.40 14.73
C LEU A 52 -1.62 35.68 13.39
N SER A 53 -0.90 34.56 13.36
CA SER A 53 -0.85 33.66 12.21
C SER A 53 -1.80 32.49 12.39
N TRP A 54 -2.45 32.09 11.30
CA TRP A 54 -3.23 30.85 11.30
C TRP A 54 -2.26 29.66 11.37
N PRO A 55 -2.52 28.61 12.16
CA PRO A 55 -1.68 27.43 12.19
C PRO A 55 -1.54 26.84 10.79
N ALA A 56 -0.33 26.36 10.47
CA ALA A 56 -0.07 25.68 9.21
C ALA A 56 -0.94 24.42 9.12
N GLN A 57 -1.55 24.21 7.96
CA GLN A 57 -2.18 22.95 7.61
C GLN A 57 -1.12 22.03 7.02
N THR A 58 -1.21 20.74 7.33
CA THR A 58 -0.25 19.73 6.87
C THR A 58 -0.95 18.67 6.04
N CYS A 59 -0.31 18.25 4.95
CA CYS A 59 -0.78 17.13 4.13
C CYS A 59 -0.32 15.82 4.80
N PRO A 60 -1.23 14.87 5.10
CA PRO A 60 -0.85 13.60 5.76
C PRO A 60 0.05 12.70 4.89
N LEU A 61 -0.04 12.84 3.57
CA LEU A 61 0.68 12.04 2.60
C LEU A 61 1.15 12.94 1.46
N GLU A 62 2.44 13.28 1.46
CA GLU A 62 3.06 14.16 0.47
C GLU A 62 3.83 13.37 -0.61
N SER A 63 4.08 12.08 -0.38
CA SER A 63 4.79 11.23 -1.33
C SER A 63 4.29 9.79 -1.34
N GLY A 64 4.47 9.13 -2.47
CA GLY A 64 4.11 7.72 -2.63
C GLY A 64 4.99 6.79 -1.78
N GLU A 65 6.22 7.18 -1.42
CA GLU A 65 7.05 6.44 -0.46
C GLU A 65 6.40 6.41 0.92
N GLN A 66 5.73 7.50 1.33
CA GLN A 66 4.98 7.52 2.58
C GLN A 66 3.81 6.52 2.52
N VAL A 67 3.10 6.44 1.39
CA VAL A 67 2.03 5.44 1.16
C VAL A 67 2.58 4.01 1.25
N ILE A 68 3.69 3.72 0.55
CA ILE A 68 4.35 2.41 0.54
C ILE A 68 4.77 2.01 1.97
N SER A 69 5.27 2.98 2.75
CA SER A 69 5.68 2.77 4.14
C SER A 69 4.49 2.46 5.06
N GLN A 70 3.39 3.22 4.95
CA GLN A 70 2.19 3.03 5.78
C GLN A 70 1.49 1.70 5.50
N LEU A 71 1.48 1.26 4.24
CA LEU A 71 0.89 -0.01 3.83
C LEU A 71 1.80 -1.22 4.10
N ASN A 72 2.96 -1.03 4.73
CA ASN A 72 3.98 -2.07 4.95
C ASN A 72 4.37 -2.82 3.66
N ALA A 73 4.34 -2.12 2.52
CA ALA A 73 4.67 -2.70 1.22
C ALA A 73 6.18 -2.68 0.91
N HIS A 74 7.02 -2.09 1.77
CA HIS A 74 8.46 -1.91 1.55
C HIS A 74 9.35 -3.12 1.93
N GLU A 75 8.80 -4.21 2.46
CA GLU A 75 9.61 -5.34 2.98
C GLU A 75 10.50 -6.00 1.92
N LEU A 76 10.08 -5.99 0.66
CA LEU A 76 10.73 -6.65 -0.47
C LEU A 76 10.60 -5.77 -1.71
N SER A 77 11.59 -5.74 -2.59
CA SER A 77 11.45 -5.03 -3.87
C SER A 77 10.45 -5.71 -4.80
N THR A 78 9.94 -4.97 -5.79
CA THR A 78 8.99 -5.45 -6.79
C THR A 78 9.44 -6.77 -7.44
N ALA A 79 10.72 -6.87 -7.81
CA ALA A 79 11.30 -8.08 -8.40
C ALA A 79 11.24 -9.29 -7.45
N HIS A 80 11.51 -9.10 -6.16
CA HIS A 80 11.43 -10.17 -5.16
C HIS A 80 9.98 -10.59 -4.90
N ASN A 81 9.04 -9.64 -4.88
CA ASN A 81 7.61 -9.94 -4.77
C ASN A 81 7.12 -10.77 -5.97
N CYS A 82 7.52 -10.41 -7.19
CA CYS A 82 7.21 -11.19 -8.40
C CYS A 82 7.83 -12.59 -8.37
N LEU A 83 9.07 -12.73 -7.91
CA LEU A 83 9.73 -14.03 -7.76
C LEU A 83 9.00 -14.91 -6.74
N ALA A 84 8.61 -14.34 -5.59
CA ALA A 84 7.86 -15.04 -4.56
C ALA A 84 6.52 -15.56 -5.09
N LEU A 85 5.79 -14.76 -5.87
CA LEU A 85 4.57 -15.18 -6.56
C LEU A 85 4.81 -16.34 -7.51
N ALA A 86 5.87 -16.27 -8.34
CA ALA A 86 6.20 -17.35 -9.27
C ALA A 86 6.51 -18.68 -8.53
N ILE A 87 7.26 -18.61 -7.42
CA ILE A 87 7.56 -19.77 -6.56
C ILE A 87 6.27 -20.35 -5.97
N LEU A 88 5.37 -19.50 -5.46
CA LEU A 88 4.09 -19.94 -4.90
C LEU A 88 3.22 -20.61 -5.97
N ILE A 89 3.10 -20.03 -7.17
CA ILE A 89 2.37 -20.63 -8.29
C ILE A 89 2.94 -22.02 -8.63
N ALA A 90 4.26 -22.13 -8.76
CA ALA A 90 4.90 -23.41 -9.06
C ALA A 90 4.65 -24.45 -7.95
N ALA A 91 4.72 -24.05 -6.68
CA ALA A 91 4.43 -24.91 -5.54
C ALA A 91 2.97 -25.39 -5.54
N TYR A 92 2.00 -24.49 -5.71
CA TYR A 92 0.58 -24.86 -5.79
C TYR A 92 0.28 -25.78 -6.97
N ARG A 93 0.86 -25.52 -8.14
CA ARG A 93 0.69 -26.41 -9.31
C ARG A 93 1.30 -27.79 -9.08
N SER A 94 2.48 -27.85 -8.45
CA SER A 94 3.14 -29.12 -8.09
C SER A 94 2.31 -29.92 -7.10
N LEU A 95 1.77 -29.27 -6.08
CA LEU A 95 0.89 -29.90 -5.09
C LEU A 95 -0.41 -30.39 -5.72
N ALA A 96 -1.04 -29.59 -6.58
CA ALA A 96 -2.25 -29.98 -7.29
C ALA A 96 -2.00 -31.20 -8.20
N TYR A 97 -0.89 -31.21 -8.93
CA TYR A 97 -0.49 -32.36 -9.75
C TYR A 97 -0.30 -33.62 -8.91
N LEU A 98 0.41 -33.53 -7.78
CA LEU A 98 0.62 -34.66 -6.86
C LEU A 98 -0.70 -35.15 -6.24
N ALA A 99 -1.60 -34.25 -5.86
CA ALA A 99 -2.91 -34.58 -5.31
C ALA A 99 -3.78 -35.31 -6.33
N LEU A 100 -3.86 -34.80 -7.56
CA LEU A 100 -4.58 -35.46 -8.66
C LEU A 100 -3.95 -36.82 -8.97
N ARG A 101 -2.62 -36.90 -9.08
CA ARG A 101 -1.91 -38.16 -9.33
C ARG A 101 -2.18 -39.20 -8.24
N ARG A 102 -2.26 -38.80 -6.97
CA ARG A 102 -2.63 -39.70 -5.86
C ARG A 102 -4.08 -40.13 -5.96
N ARG A 103 -5.01 -39.21 -6.22
CA ARG A 103 -6.46 -39.50 -6.35
C ARG A 103 -6.76 -40.49 -7.48
N PHE A 104 -6.11 -40.35 -8.63
CA PHE A 104 -6.31 -41.27 -9.77
C PHE A 104 -5.47 -42.56 -9.67
N ARG A 105 -4.50 -42.63 -8.75
CA ARG A 105 -3.76 -43.86 -8.45
C ARG A 105 -4.35 -44.68 -7.30
N SER A 106 -5.11 -44.06 -6.40
CA SER A 106 -5.91 -44.83 -5.45
C SER A 106 -7.07 -45.44 -6.24
N PRO A 107 -7.19 -46.77 -6.35
CA PRO A 107 -8.41 -47.37 -6.89
C PRO A 107 -9.57 -46.82 -6.06
N LEU A 108 -10.57 -46.26 -6.75
CA LEU A 108 -11.87 -45.96 -6.15
C LEU A 108 -12.35 -47.26 -5.48
N ARG A 109 -12.23 -47.32 -4.16
CA ARG A 109 -12.92 -48.29 -3.32
C ARG A 109 -14.24 -47.66 -2.89
#